data_AF-A0A957T000-F1
#
_entry.id   AF-A0A957T000-F1
#
_cell.length_a   1.000
_cell.length_b   1.000
_cell.length_c   1.000
_cell.angle_alpha   90.00
_cell.angle_beta   90.00
_cell.angle_gamma   90.00
#
_symmetry.space_group_name_H-M   'P 1'
#
loop_
_entity.id
_entity.type
_entity.pdbx_description
1 polymer ?
#
loop_
_entity_poly.entity_id
_entity_poly.type
_entity_poly.pdbx_seq_one_letter_code
_entity_poly.pdbx_strand_id
1 'polypeptide(L)' 'MTSSIDSLLSEDQLVKRAIDALLVALGPVETSRFLALKQAGQLDSVAQHRAWQASLDRDELYAEVFAEPHTIKEN' A
#
# COMPACT_ATOMS: atom_id res chain seq x y z
N MET A 1 -35.74 5.92 5.04
CA MET A 1 -34.70 5.82 6.09
C MET A 1 -33.41 5.38 5.42
N THR A 2 -32.67 6.31 4.83
CA THR A 2 -31.30 6.08 4.36
C THR A 2 -30.47 7.11 5.09
N SER A 3 -29.65 6.62 6.01
CA SER A 3 -28.84 7.40 6.93
C SER A 3 -28.09 8.48 6.16
N SER A 4 -28.13 9.70 6.69
CA SER A 4 -27.34 10.84 6.24
C SER A 4 -25.93 10.38 5.89
N ILE A 5 -25.48 10.72 4.69
CA ILE A 5 -24.05 10.81 4.39
C ILE A 5 -23.56 11.95 5.29
N ASP A 6 -23.21 11.63 6.53
CA ASP A 6 -22.60 12.57 7.45
C ASP A 6 -21.37 13.14 6.75
N SER A 7 -21.35 14.46 6.64
CA SER A 7 -20.28 15.27 6.05
C SER A 7 -18.90 14.68 6.34
N LEU A 8 -18.26 14.10 5.33
CA LEU A 8 -16.84 13.76 5.43
C LEU A 8 -16.07 15.04 5.79
N LEU A 9 -15.17 14.93 6.76
CA LEU A 9 -14.27 16.03 7.12
C LEU A 9 -13.35 16.32 5.94
N SER A 10 -12.99 17.58 5.75
CA SER A 10 -11.89 17.90 4.85
C SER A 10 -10.58 17.30 5.38
N GLU A 11 -9.60 17.10 4.51
CA GLU A 11 -8.30 16.55 4.90
C GLU A 11 -7.64 17.36 6.01
N ASP A 12 -7.65 18.69 5.92
CA ASP A 12 -7.13 19.58 6.95
C ASP A 12 -7.86 19.40 8.29
N GLN A 13 -9.19 19.26 8.27
CA GLN A 13 -9.99 19.05 9.46
C GLN A 13 -9.71 17.69 10.10
N LEU A 14 -9.53 16.65 9.27
CA LEU A 14 -9.19 15.32 9.72
C LEU A 14 -7.80 15.29 10.36
N VAL A 15 -6.80 15.86 9.69
CA VAL A 15 -5.42 15.94 10.18
C VAL A 15 -5.37 16.69 11.51
N LYS A 16 -6.02 17.85 11.60
CA LYS A 16 -6.08 18.62 12.85
C LYS A 16 -6.70 17.80 13.97
N ARG A 17 -7.87 17.20 13.74
CA ARG A 17 -8.57 16.40 14.75
C ARG A 17 -7.75 15.18 15.19
N ALA A 18 -7.03 14.56 14.27
CA ALA A 18 -6.14 13.44 14.58
C ALA A 18 -4.97 13.88 15.47
N ILE A 19 -4.30 14.99 15.12
CA ILE A 19 -3.21 15.54 15.94
C ILE A 19 -3.73 15.91 17.33
N ASP A 20 -4.88 16.59 17.43
CA ASP A 20 -5.48 16.96 18.72
C ASP A 20 -5.76 15.71 19.58
N ALA A 21 -6.32 14.65 18.98
CA ALA A 21 -6.56 13.40 19.68
C ALA A 21 -5.27 12.72 20.16
N LEU A 22 -4.22 12.71 19.32
CA LEU A 22 -2.90 12.17 19.67
C LEU A 22 -2.26 12.96 20.82
N LEU A 23 -2.32 14.30 20.77
CA LEU A 23 -1.80 15.15 21.83
C LEU A 23 -2.50 14.91 23.17
N VAL A 24 -3.82 14.72 23.15
CA VAL A 24 -4.59 14.39 24.36
C VAL A 24 -4.22 13.01 24.91
N ALA A 25 -4.04 12.01 24.04
CA ALA A 25 -3.81 10.63 24.46
C ALA A 25 -2.36 10.34 24.88
N LEU A 26 -1.39 10.92 24.17
CA LEU A 26 0.04 10.57 24.27
C LEU A 26 0.87 11.70 24.88
N GLY A 27 0.37 12.93 24.86
CA GLY A 27 1.17 14.12 25.13
C GLY A 27 2.09 14.49 23.96
N PRO A 28 2.71 15.69 24.00
CA PRO A 28 3.44 16.25 22.87
C PRO A 28 4.66 15.41 22.47
N VAL A 29 5.43 14.94 23.44
CA VAL A 29 6.68 14.19 23.19
C VAL A 29 6.40 12.86 22.50
N GLU A 30 5.47 12.06 23.04
CA GLU A 30 5.13 10.76 22.44
C GLU A 30 4.32 10.91 21.15
N THR A 31 3.55 12.00 20.98
CA THR A 31 2.92 12.32 19.69
C THR A 31 3.97 12.59 18.62
N SER A 32 4.97 13.42 18.89
CA SER A 32 6.06 13.67 17.95
C SER A 32 6.83 12.38 17.63
N ARG A 33 7.10 11.55 18.63
CA ARG A 33 7.73 10.24 18.42
C ARG A 33 6.87 9.33 17.55
N PHE A 34 5.55 9.25 17.79
CA PHE A 34 4.60 8.46 17.01
C PHE A 34 4.55 8.91 15.55
N LEU A 35 4.46 10.21 15.29
CA LEU A 35 4.48 10.76 13.93
C LEU A 35 5.84 10.55 13.24
N ALA A 36 6.93 10.50 14.01
CA ALA A 36 8.27 10.22 13.52
C ALA A 36 8.57 8.71 13.42
N LEU A 37 7.69 7.83 13.91
CA LEU A 37 7.83 6.40 13.66
C LEU A 37 7.81 6.24 12.15
N LYS A 38 8.92 5.76 11.59
CA LYS A 38 8.96 5.32 10.21
C LYS A 38 7.80 4.34 10.06
N GLN A 39 6.78 4.69 9.28
CA GLN A 39 5.75 3.72 8.89
C GLN A 39 6.53 2.48 8.46
N ALA A 40 6.28 1.34 9.11
CA ALA A 40 6.86 0.08 8.72
C ALA A 40 6.51 -0.06 7.24
N GLY A 41 7.51 0.23 6.41
CA GLY A 41 7.26 0.76 5.07
C GLY A 41 6.43 -0.23 4.30
N GLN A 42 5.39 0.25 3.63
CA GLN A 42 4.97 -0.39 2.40
C GLN A 42 6.26 -0.58 1.59
N LEU A 43 6.67 -1.83 1.34
CA LEU A 43 7.82 -2.10 0.48
C LEU A 43 7.59 -1.27 -0.78
N ASP A 44 8.56 -0.44 -1.16
CA ASP A 44 8.41 0.34 -2.39
C ASP A 44 8.16 -0.64 -3.56
N SER A 45 7.48 -0.20 -4.62
CA SER A 45 7.11 -1.09 -5.73
C SER A 45 8.31 -1.83 -6.33
N VAL A 46 9.52 -1.24 -6.26
CA VAL A 46 10.76 -1.86 -6.72
C VAL A 46 11.22 -2.97 -5.76
N ALA A 47 11.12 -2.75 -4.45
CA ALA A 47 11.43 -3.73 -3.42
C ALA A 47 10.44 -4.90 -3.45
N GLN A 48 9.14 -4.63 -3.67
CA GLN A 48 8.13 -5.67 -3.90
C GLN A 48 8.45 -6.48 -5.16
N HIS A 49 8.76 -5.79 -6.26
CA HIS A 49 9.10 -6.44 -7.52
C HIS A 49 10.37 -7.30 -7.39
N ARG A 50 11.40 -6.81 -6.69
CA ARG A 50 12.62 -7.59 -6.44
C ARG A 50 12.37 -8.81 -5.56
N ALA A 51 11.53 -8.68 -4.53
CA ALA A 51 11.14 -9.81 -3.69
C ALA A 51 10.36 -10.86 -4.51
N TRP A 52 9.44 -10.41 -5.36
CA TRP A 52 8.73 -11.28 -6.30
C TRP A 52 9.68 -11.97 -7.28
N GLN A 53 10.60 -11.25 -7.94
CA GLN A 53 11.59 -11.83 -8.84
C GLN A 53 12.48 -12.88 -8.16
N ALA A 54 12.88 -12.63 -6.91
CA ALA A 54 13.70 -13.57 -6.14
C ALA A 54 12.95 -14.86 -5.77
N SER A 55 11.61 -14.83 -5.78
CA SER A 55 10.77 -16.00 -5.47
C SER A 55 10.48 -16.89 -6.68
N LEU A 56 10.82 -16.46 -7.90
CA LEU A 56 10.52 -17.21 -9.12
C LEU A 56 11.60 -18.24 -9.44
N ASP A 57 11.15 -19.41 -9.89
CA ASP A 57 12.00 -20.32 -10.66
C ASP A 57 12.14 -19.76 -12.08
N ARG A 58 13.38 -19.51 -12.48
CA ARG A 58 13.70 -18.91 -13.78
C ARG A 58 13.32 -19.81 -14.93
N ASP A 59 13.57 -21.12 -14.80
CA ASP A 59 13.41 -22.04 -15.92
C ASP A 59 11.92 -22.28 -16.22
N GLU A 60 11.09 -22.35 -15.17
CA GLU A 60 9.63 -22.44 -15.29
C GLU A 60 9.03 -21.17 -15.92
N LEU A 61 9.44 -19.99 -15.42
CA LEU A 61 8.96 -18.70 -15.97
C LEU A 61 9.33 -18.54 -17.44
N TYR A 62 10.57 -18.90 -17.82
CA TYR A 62 11.01 -18.79 -19.20
C TYR A 62 10.24 -19.76 -20.11
N ALA A 63 9.97 -20.98 -19.65
CA ALA A 63 9.16 -21.93 -20.39
C ALA A 63 7.72 -21.41 -20.58
N GLU A 64 7.13 -20.76 -19.59
CA GLU A 64 5.77 -20.19 -19.67
C GLU A 64 5.71 -18.96 -20.59
N VAL A 65 6.61 -17.98 -20.40
CA VAL A 65 6.57 -16.69 -21.11
C VAL A 65 6.99 -16.84 -22.58
N PHE A 66 7.94 -17.75 -22.85
CA PHE A 66 8.47 -17.98 -24.19
C PHE A 66 7.95 -19.26 -24.84
N ALA A 67 6.98 -19.95 -24.22
CA ALA A 67 6.19 -20.95 -24.95
C ALA A 67 5.48 -20.24 -26.10
N GLU A 68 5.78 -20.66 -27.33
CA GLU A 68 5.30 -20.01 -28.55
C GLU A 68 3.76 -19.85 -28.55
N PRO A 69 3.24 -18.72 -29.06
CA PRO A 69 1.80 -18.57 -29.24
C PRO A 69 1.29 -19.70 -30.12
N HIS A 70 0.23 -20.37 -29.67
CA HIS A 70 -0.53 -21.31 -30.50
C HIS A 70 -0.84 -20.65 -31.84
N THR A 71 -0.12 -21.09 -32.88
CA THR A 71 -0.48 -20.86 -34.27
C THR A 71 -1.86 -21.49 -34.45
N ILE A 72 -2.89 -20.65 -34.44
CA ILE A 72 -4.21 -21.01 -34.93
C ILE A 72 -3.99 -21.28 -36.42
N LYS A 73 -3.92 -22.55 -36.80
CA LYS A 73 -4.04 -22.95 -38.20
C LYS A 73 -5.50 -22.75 -38.58
N GLU A 74 -5.80 -21.61 -39.20
CA GLU A 74 -7.03 -21.45 -39.95
C GLU A 74 -7.01 -22.42 -41.15
N ASN A 75 -8.06 -23.24 -41.25
CA ASN A 75 -8.35 -24.12 -42.37
C ASN A 75 -9.59 -23.60 -43.09
#